data_AF-A0A0F8YAE6-F1
#
_entry.id   AF-A0A0F8YAE6-F1
#
_cell.length_a   1.000
_cell.length_b   1.000
_cell.length_c   1.000
_cell.angle_alpha   90.00
_cell.angle_beta   90.00
_cell.angle_gamma   90.00
#
_symmetry.space_group_name_H-M   'P 1'
#
loop_
_entity.id
_entity.type
_entity.pdbx_description
1 polymer ?
#
loop_
_entity_poly.entity_id
_entity_poly.type
_entity_poly.pdbx_seq_one_letter_code
_entity_poly.pdbx_strand_id
1 'polypeptide(L)'
;AVFFGHQPSSFVVIAAAAFGAYMAVNIGANDVANNMGPAVGANALTMGGAIVIAALCESAGALLAGGDVVSTISKGIIDPASVADTEKTENANAYVVLCVSGFDAPHRMRSALMFASLAASAEMDTVLYCVQNAVEVMVKGAIEKNEKPEPGSPTLLDRLEEAMALGVQIQCCTQTMKNKGISSEDLVEGVVPAGAMSLIDLTTKATGSISF
;
A
#
# COMPACT_ATOMS: atom_id res chain seq x y z
N ALA A 1 -29.51 -5.75 9.76
CA ALA A 1 -29.77 -4.36 10.16
C ALA A 1 -28.59 -3.88 11.00
N VAL A 2 -27.85 -2.93 10.43
CA VAL A 2 -27.04 -1.90 11.09
C VAL A 2 -25.97 -2.40 12.07
N PHE A 3 -24.72 -2.61 11.64
CA PHE A 3 -23.52 -2.22 12.43
C PHE A 3 -22.16 -2.43 11.71
N PHE A 4 -22.10 -2.99 10.50
CA PHE A 4 -20.85 -3.15 9.74
C PHE A 4 -20.82 -2.28 8.47
N GLY A 5 -20.95 -0.97 8.65
CA GLY A 5 -20.78 0.02 7.58
C GLY A 5 -19.37 0.59 7.57
N HIS A 6 -18.55 0.12 6.63
CA HIS A 6 -17.60 0.85 5.77
C HIS A 6 -16.76 2.05 6.27
N GLN A 7 -16.45 2.13 7.57
CA GLN A 7 -15.32 2.91 8.09
C GLN A 7 -14.48 1.97 8.95
N PRO A 8 -13.16 2.19 9.13
CA PRO A 8 -12.43 1.56 10.22
C PRO A 8 -13.01 2.12 11.52
N SER A 9 -14.14 1.57 11.96
CA SER A 9 -14.81 2.06 13.15
C SER A 9 -13.78 1.96 14.26
N SER A 10 -13.46 3.08 14.91
CA SER A 10 -12.48 3.11 16.01
C SER A 10 -12.79 2.02 17.04
N PHE A 11 -14.07 1.61 17.12
CA PHE A 11 -14.53 0.43 17.83
C PHE A 11 -13.81 -0.88 17.49
N VAL A 12 -13.61 -1.21 16.21
CA VAL A 12 -12.87 -2.42 15.79
C VAL A 12 -11.41 -2.32 16.20
N VAL A 13 -10.78 -1.16 16.03
CA VAL A 13 -9.38 -0.94 16.43
C VAL A 13 -9.23 -1.05 17.95
N ILE A 14 -10.13 -0.43 18.72
CA ILE A 14 -10.17 -0.50 20.18
C ILE A 14 -10.39 -1.94 20.65
N ALA A 15 -11.33 -2.67 20.03
CA ALA A 15 -11.58 -4.07 20.37
C ALA A 15 -10.37 -4.95 20.07
N ALA A 16 -9.76 -4.80 18.89
CA ALA A 16 -8.55 -5.55 18.50
C ALA A 16 -7.38 -5.25 19.45
N ALA A 17 -7.18 -3.97 19.82
CA ALA A 17 -6.16 -3.56 20.77
C ALA A 17 -6.42 -4.16 22.17
N ALA A 18 -7.67 -4.22 22.63
CA ALA A 18 -8.02 -4.83 23.91
C ALA A 18 -7.73 -6.34 23.94
N PHE A 19 -8.08 -7.08 22.87
CA PHE A 19 -7.73 -8.50 22.75
C PHE A 19 -6.21 -8.72 22.68
N GLY A 20 -5.51 -7.89 21.92
CA GLY A 20 -4.04 -7.92 21.84
C GLY A 20 -3.38 -7.67 23.19
N ALA A 21 -3.85 -6.65 23.93
CA ALA A 21 -3.36 -6.33 25.27
C ALA A 21 -3.62 -7.46 26.27
N TYR A 22 -4.80 -8.08 26.23
CA TYR A 22 -5.10 -9.25 27.06
C TYR A 22 -4.15 -10.42 26.79
N MET A 23 -3.88 -10.71 25.51
CA MET A 23 -2.92 -11.76 25.14
C MET A 23 -1.49 -11.40 25.56
N ALA A 24 -1.08 -10.14 25.39
CA ALA A 24 0.24 -9.67 25.79
C ALA A 24 0.48 -9.85 27.29
N VAL A 25 -0.51 -9.54 28.15
CA VAL A 25 -0.41 -9.75 29.60
C VAL A 25 -0.24 -11.24 29.94
N ASN A 26 -1.02 -12.12 29.32
CA ASN A 26 -0.95 -13.57 29.59
C ASN A 26 0.39 -14.18 29.14
N ILE A 27 0.89 -13.79 27.98
CA ILE A 27 2.17 -14.26 27.45
C ILE A 27 3.31 -13.70 28.32
N GLY A 28 3.30 -12.41 28.63
CA GLY A 28 4.32 -11.78 29.47
C GLY A 28 4.37 -12.37 30.88
N ALA A 29 3.24 -12.64 31.50
CA ALA A 29 3.20 -13.29 32.81
C ALA A 29 3.78 -14.72 32.79
N ASN A 30 3.54 -15.47 31.71
CA ASN A 30 4.12 -16.80 31.52
C ASN A 30 5.65 -16.72 31.32
N ASP A 31 6.13 -15.73 30.57
CA ASP A 31 7.57 -15.54 30.36
C ASP A 31 8.30 -15.17 31.65
N VAL A 32 7.75 -14.23 32.42
CA VAL A 32 8.28 -13.87 33.75
C VAL A 32 8.27 -15.06 34.70
N ALA A 33 7.23 -15.90 34.69
CA ALA A 33 7.17 -17.09 35.53
C ALA A 33 8.26 -18.12 35.15
N ASN A 34 8.51 -18.31 33.86
CA ASN A 34 9.54 -19.24 33.39
C ASN A 34 10.96 -18.76 33.71
N ASN A 35 11.20 -17.44 33.68
CA ASN A 35 12.51 -16.86 33.92
C ASN A 35 12.80 -16.65 35.43
N MET A 36 11.80 -16.21 36.19
CA MET A 36 11.94 -15.89 37.63
C MET A 36 11.56 -17.06 38.55
N GLY A 37 10.78 -18.03 38.06
CA GLY A 37 10.32 -19.19 38.83
C GLY A 37 11.44 -20.01 39.47
N PRO A 38 12.51 -20.37 38.76
CA PRO A 38 13.64 -21.08 39.35
C PRO A 38 14.37 -20.29 40.44
N ALA A 39 14.54 -18.97 40.25
CA ALA A 39 15.23 -18.10 41.21
C ALA A 39 14.43 -17.89 42.50
N VAL A 40 13.10 -17.76 42.38
CA VAL A 40 12.20 -17.68 43.53
C VAL A 40 12.06 -19.05 44.21
N GLY A 41 11.94 -20.14 43.44
CA GLY A 41 11.85 -21.50 43.95
C GLY A 41 13.12 -21.99 44.67
N ALA A 42 14.29 -21.48 44.27
CA ALA A 42 15.57 -21.74 44.94
C ALA A 42 15.83 -20.86 46.18
N ASN A 43 14.89 -19.99 46.58
CA ASN A 43 15.05 -18.97 47.62
C ASN A 43 16.20 -17.98 47.37
N ALA A 44 16.66 -17.83 46.12
CA ALA A 44 17.66 -16.83 45.77
C ALA A 44 17.06 -15.42 45.67
N LEU A 45 15.77 -15.34 45.33
CA LEU A 45 14.98 -14.11 45.21
C LEU A 45 13.63 -14.26 45.90
N THR A 46 13.14 -13.19 46.51
CA THR A 46 11.77 -13.16 47.04
C THR A 46 10.78 -12.90 45.90
N MET A 47 9.54 -13.36 46.06
CA MET A 47 8.49 -13.14 45.05
C MET A 47 8.31 -11.64 44.72
N GLY A 48 8.32 -10.78 45.74
CA GLY A 48 8.23 -9.33 45.55
C GLY A 48 9.45 -8.75 44.82
N GLY A 49 10.66 -9.21 45.12
CA GLY A 49 11.87 -8.79 44.43
C GLY A 49 11.88 -9.21 42.96
N ALA A 50 11.45 -10.45 42.67
CA ALA A 50 11.32 -10.95 41.32
C ALA A 50 10.33 -10.13 40.47
N ILE A 51 9.17 -9.76 41.05
CA ILE A 51 8.17 -8.93 40.35
C ILE A 51 8.73 -7.54 40.03
N VAL A 52 9.44 -6.90 40.95
CA VAL A 52 10.02 -5.56 40.71
C VAL A 52 11.09 -5.60 39.63
N ILE A 53 11.97 -6.61 39.66
CA ILE A 53 13.01 -6.78 38.64
C ILE A 53 12.37 -7.07 37.29
N ALA A 54 11.40 -7.98 37.23
CA ALA A 54 10.68 -8.30 36.00
C ALA A 54 9.98 -7.06 35.42
N ALA A 55 9.26 -6.30 36.25
CA ALA A 55 8.57 -5.08 35.80
C ALA A 55 9.54 -4.07 35.17
N LEU A 56 10.71 -3.85 35.76
CA LEU A 56 11.71 -2.93 35.22
C LEU A 56 12.38 -3.47 33.95
N CYS A 57 12.86 -4.71 33.98
CA CYS A 57 13.62 -5.29 32.88
C CYS A 57 12.75 -5.58 31.65
N GLU A 58 11.55 -6.14 31.83
CA GLU A 58 10.60 -6.42 30.74
C GLU A 58 10.10 -5.13 30.08
N SER A 59 9.73 -4.13 30.89
CA SER A 59 9.28 -2.84 30.36
C SER A 59 10.42 -2.13 29.63
N ALA A 60 11.64 -2.20 30.15
CA ALA A 60 12.82 -1.64 29.47
C ALA A 60 13.09 -2.37 28.15
N GLY A 61 13.04 -3.71 28.11
CA GLY A 61 13.21 -4.49 26.89
C GLY A 61 12.15 -4.18 25.83
N ALA A 62 10.88 -4.11 26.24
CA ALA A 62 9.78 -3.74 25.36
C ALA A 62 9.93 -2.32 24.78
N LEU A 63 10.40 -1.35 25.58
CA LEU A 63 10.61 0.02 25.11
C LEU A 63 11.85 0.16 24.22
N LEU A 64 12.96 -0.50 24.56
CA LEU A 64 14.23 -0.35 23.86
C LEU A 64 14.31 -1.17 22.57
N ALA A 65 13.72 -2.38 22.55
CA ALA A 65 13.84 -3.32 21.43
C ALA A 65 12.49 -3.72 20.81
N GLY A 66 11.36 -3.32 21.39
CA GLY A 66 10.04 -3.75 20.91
C GLY A 66 9.72 -3.28 19.48
N GLY A 67 10.20 -2.10 19.08
CA GLY A 67 9.96 -1.55 17.73
C GLY A 67 10.50 -2.45 16.62
N ASP A 68 11.74 -2.93 16.77
CA ASP A 68 12.38 -3.81 15.78
C ASP A 68 11.68 -5.18 15.71
N VAL A 69 11.27 -5.72 16.86
CA VAL A 69 10.52 -6.97 16.95
C VAL A 69 9.16 -6.84 16.26
N VAL A 70 8.40 -5.78 16.58
CA VAL A 70 7.11 -5.51 15.94
C VAL A 70 7.27 -5.36 14.44
N SER A 71 8.28 -4.61 13.97
CA SER A 71 8.53 -4.41 12.54
C SER A 71 8.86 -5.71 11.80
N THR A 72 9.47 -6.68 12.49
CA THR A 72 9.86 -7.97 11.89
C THR A 72 8.65 -8.90 11.80
N ILE A 73 7.83 -8.97 12.85
CA ILE A 73 6.63 -9.79 12.88
C ILE A 73 5.53 -9.19 11.99
N SER A 74 5.35 -7.87 12.01
CA SER A 74 4.27 -7.20 11.27
C SER A 74 4.41 -7.38 9.77
N LYS A 75 5.63 -7.37 9.22
CA LYS A 75 5.90 -7.58 7.78
C LYS A 75 5.32 -8.89 7.23
N GLY A 76 5.20 -9.93 8.06
CA GLY A 76 4.61 -11.21 7.67
C GLY A 76 3.08 -11.26 7.76
N ILE A 77 2.46 -10.23 8.34
CA ILE A 77 1.00 -10.16 8.62
C ILE A 77 0.34 -9.06 7.77
N ILE A 78 0.98 -7.89 7.66
CA ILE A 78 0.47 -6.71 6.94
C ILE A 78 1.66 -5.94 6.33
N ASP A 79 1.49 -5.47 5.08
CA ASP A 79 2.45 -4.56 4.44
C ASP A 79 2.05 -3.11 4.77
N PRO A 80 2.83 -2.34 5.56
CA PRO A 80 2.46 -0.96 5.90
C PRO A 80 2.27 -0.06 4.67
N ALA A 81 2.98 -0.35 3.56
CA ALA A 81 2.86 0.42 2.33
C ALA A 81 1.56 0.15 1.58
N SER A 82 0.85 -0.96 1.86
CA SER A 82 -0.45 -1.23 1.25
C SER A 82 -1.61 -0.51 1.92
N VAL A 83 -1.44 -0.10 3.18
CA VAL A 83 -2.50 0.53 3.99
C VAL A 83 -2.45 2.06 3.88
N ALA A 84 -1.28 2.63 3.61
CA ALA A 84 -1.12 4.09 3.48
C ALA A 84 -1.73 4.69 2.20
N ASP A 85 -1.97 3.86 1.17
CA ASP A 85 -2.45 4.33 -0.15
C ASP A 85 -3.99 4.43 -0.27
N THR A 86 -4.73 3.99 0.76
CA THR A 86 -6.18 3.78 0.64
C THR A 86 -7.02 5.05 0.87
N GLU A 87 -6.41 6.18 1.26
CA GLU A 87 -7.15 7.40 1.62
C GLU A 87 -7.70 8.21 0.42
N LYS A 88 -7.38 7.87 -0.83
CA LYS A 88 -7.74 8.70 -2.00
C LYS A 88 -8.96 8.28 -2.82
N THR A 89 -9.75 7.31 -2.42
CA THR A 89 -10.93 6.92 -3.22
C THR A 89 -12.13 6.49 -2.35
N GLU A 90 -12.72 7.46 -1.66
CA GLU A 90 -14.06 7.34 -1.06
C GLU A 90 -15.19 7.73 -2.04
N ASN A 91 -14.93 7.81 -3.35
CA ASN A 91 -15.96 8.18 -4.31
C ASN A 91 -16.63 6.97 -4.96
N ALA A 92 -17.97 6.94 -4.87
CA ALA A 92 -18.84 5.92 -5.47
C ALA A 92 -18.84 5.89 -7.01
N ASN A 93 -18.03 6.74 -7.66
CA ASN A 93 -17.89 6.87 -9.12
C ASN A 93 -16.46 6.57 -9.61
N ALA A 94 -15.68 5.79 -8.87
CA ALA A 94 -14.32 5.43 -9.26
C ALA A 94 -14.31 4.50 -10.47
N TYR A 95 -13.41 4.75 -11.42
CA TYR A 95 -13.24 3.94 -12.63
C TYR A 95 -11.77 3.56 -12.81
N VAL A 96 -11.49 2.27 -12.95
CA VAL A 96 -10.11 1.77 -13.02
C VAL A 96 -9.75 1.32 -14.43
N VAL A 97 -8.70 1.90 -14.97
CA VAL A 97 -8.05 1.42 -16.19
C VAL A 97 -6.77 0.71 -15.79
N LEU A 98 -6.72 -0.62 -15.94
CA LEU A 98 -5.52 -1.41 -15.72
C LEU A 98 -4.75 -1.51 -17.04
N CYS A 99 -3.50 -1.06 -17.06
CA CYS A 99 -2.65 -1.19 -18.24
C CYS A 99 -1.39 -2.01 -17.94
N VAL A 100 -1.18 -3.03 -18.76
CA VAL A 100 -0.02 -3.94 -18.70
C VAL A 100 0.95 -3.64 -19.85
N SER A 101 0.39 -3.20 -20.98
CA SER A 101 1.07 -2.96 -22.24
C SER A 101 1.86 -1.65 -22.23
N GLY A 102 3.13 -1.68 -22.64
CA GLY A 102 4.00 -0.50 -22.74
C GLY A 102 4.43 -0.24 -24.20
N PHE A 103 5.72 0.04 -24.39
CA PHE A 103 6.31 0.25 -25.72
C PHE A 103 6.30 -1.01 -26.62
N ASP A 104 6.06 -2.19 -26.05
CA ASP A 104 5.88 -3.45 -26.76
C ASP A 104 4.54 -3.52 -27.53
N ALA A 105 3.52 -2.82 -27.06
CA ALA A 105 2.20 -2.75 -27.71
C ALA A 105 1.61 -1.33 -27.59
N PRO A 106 2.18 -0.32 -28.28
CA PRO A 106 1.85 1.09 -28.06
C PRO A 106 0.38 1.43 -28.40
N HIS A 107 -0.26 0.69 -29.31
CA HIS A 107 -1.68 0.86 -29.63
C HIS A 107 -2.61 0.55 -28.44
N ARG A 108 -2.22 -0.40 -27.57
CA ARG A 108 -2.98 -0.72 -26.34
C ARG A 108 -2.78 0.35 -25.28
N MET A 109 -1.55 0.84 -25.13
CA MET A 109 -1.26 1.95 -24.23
C MET A 109 -2.02 3.23 -24.63
N ARG A 110 -2.05 3.56 -25.93
CA ARG A 110 -2.87 4.68 -26.44
C ARG A 110 -4.36 4.48 -26.15
N SER A 111 -4.86 3.25 -26.30
CA SER A 111 -6.26 2.93 -25.99
C SER A 111 -6.54 3.08 -24.49
N ALA A 112 -5.64 2.61 -23.63
CA ALA A 112 -5.77 2.76 -22.18
C ALA A 112 -5.86 4.23 -21.77
N LEU A 113 -4.95 5.07 -22.28
CA LEU A 113 -4.99 6.52 -22.04
C LEU A 113 -6.28 7.15 -22.58
N MET A 114 -6.69 6.80 -23.80
CA MET A 114 -7.94 7.30 -24.40
C MET A 114 -9.15 6.97 -23.53
N PHE A 115 -9.30 5.73 -23.08
CA PHE A 115 -10.43 5.34 -22.24
C PHE A 115 -10.36 5.95 -20.85
N ALA A 116 -9.16 6.14 -20.30
CA ALA A 116 -9.00 6.84 -19.03
C ALA A 116 -9.44 8.31 -19.16
N SER A 117 -9.01 9.00 -20.22
CA SER A 117 -9.44 10.38 -20.53
C SER A 117 -10.95 10.48 -20.77
N LEU A 118 -11.56 9.50 -21.45
CA LEU A 118 -13.00 9.44 -21.66
C LEU A 118 -13.78 9.25 -20.35
N ALA A 119 -13.31 8.37 -19.47
CA ALA A 119 -13.93 8.15 -18.17
C ALA A 119 -13.83 9.41 -17.29
N ALA A 120 -12.67 10.06 -17.25
CA ALA A 120 -12.48 11.33 -16.56
C ALA A 120 -13.39 12.45 -17.13
N SER A 121 -13.51 12.53 -18.45
CA SER A 121 -14.43 13.46 -19.13
C SER A 121 -15.91 13.17 -18.83
N ALA A 122 -16.24 11.93 -18.46
CA ALA A 122 -17.56 11.53 -18.00
C ALA A 122 -17.75 11.72 -16.48
N GLU A 123 -16.90 12.55 -15.86
CA GLU A 123 -16.94 12.89 -14.43
C GLU A 123 -16.70 11.68 -13.50
N MET A 124 -16.01 10.64 -13.99
CA MET A 124 -15.57 9.50 -13.17
C MET A 124 -14.20 9.77 -12.54
N ASP A 125 -14.04 9.39 -11.27
CA ASP A 125 -12.76 9.43 -10.59
C ASP A 125 -11.86 8.33 -11.14
N THR A 126 -11.09 8.68 -12.17
CA THR A 126 -10.41 7.70 -13.00
C THR A 126 -8.99 7.47 -12.52
N VAL A 127 -8.65 6.20 -12.29
CA VAL A 127 -7.29 5.75 -11.99
C VAL A 127 -6.76 4.91 -13.15
N LEU A 128 -5.63 5.33 -13.72
CA LEU A 128 -4.84 4.50 -14.62
C LEU A 128 -3.76 3.78 -13.79
N TYR A 129 -3.95 2.49 -13.55
CA TYR A 129 -3.00 1.66 -12.81
C TYR A 129 -2.08 0.93 -13.78
N CYS A 130 -0.80 1.28 -13.78
CA CYS A 130 0.24 0.74 -14.64
C CYS A 130 1.00 -0.40 -13.96
N VAL A 131 1.06 -1.55 -14.62
CA VAL A 131 1.85 -2.72 -14.23
C VAL A 131 2.73 -3.19 -15.39
N GLN A 132 3.71 -4.04 -15.11
CA GLN A 132 4.58 -4.63 -16.12
C GLN A 132 5.21 -3.58 -17.06
N ASN A 133 5.00 -3.68 -18.37
CA ASN A 133 5.65 -2.83 -19.37
C ASN A 133 5.05 -1.42 -19.41
N ALA A 134 3.81 -1.22 -18.95
CA ALA A 134 3.18 0.09 -18.88
C ALA A 134 3.94 1.06 -17.96
N VAL A 135 4.63 0.55 -16.92
CA VAL A 135 5.43 1.39 -16.00
C VAL A 135 6.57 2.10 -16.72
N GLU A 136 7.15 1.48 -17.76
CA GLU A 136 8.25 2.08 -18.53
C GLU A 136 7.81 3.33 -19.31
N VAL A 137 6.53 3.39 -19.68
CA VAL A 137 5.94 4.54 -20.38
C VAL A 137 5.85 5.76 -19.45
N MET A 138 5.77 5.53 -18.14
CA MET A 138 5.63 6.59 -17.12
C MET A 138 6.99 7.14 -16.63
N VAL A 139 8.10 6.73 -17.23
CA VAL A 139 9.44 7.22 -16.90
C VAL A 139 9.74 8.50 -17.67
N LYS A 140 10.33 9.51 -17.01
CA LYS A 140 10.70 10.80 -17.63
C LYS A 140 11.57 10.58 -18.86
N GLY A 141 11.19 11.18 -19.99
CA GLY A 141 11.96 11.10 -21.24
C GLY A 141 11.90 9.74 -21.95
N ALA A 142 11.15 8.77 -21.43
CA ALA A 142 11.07 7.44 -22.03
C ALA A 142 10.23 7.42 -23.30
N ILE A 143 9.15 8.22 -23.35
CA ILE A 143 8.25 8.28 -24.52
C ILE A 143 9.00 8.88 -25.71
N GLU A 144 9.67 10.01 -25.50
CA GLU A 144 10.41 10.75 -26.52
C GLU A 144 11.57 9.94 -27.10
N LYS A 145 12.13 9.02 -26.31
CA LYS A 145 13.20 8.12 -26.74
C LYS A 145 12.69 6.93 -27.57
N ASN A 146 11.50 6.42 -27.26
CA ASN A 146 11.01 5.15 -27.82
C ASN A 146 9.91 5.30 -28.87
N GLU A 147 9.22 6.43 -28.91
CA GLU A 147 8.18 6.73 -29.89
C GLU A 147 8.65 7.80 -30.87
N LYS A 148 8.43 7.56 -32.16
CA LYS A 148 8.64 8.56 -33.21
C LYS A 148 7.29 9.20 -33.56
N PRO A 149 7.16 10.54 -33.55
CA PRO A 149 5.92 11.20 -33.94
C PRO A 149 5.56 10.86 -35.38
N GLU A 150 4.31 10.43 -35.60
CA GLU A 150 3.76 10.21 -36.94
C GLU A 150 2.86 11.40 -37.32
N PRO A 151 2.94 11.92 -38.56
CA PRO A 151 2.10 13.04 -38.97
C PRO A 151 0.61 12.68 -38.92
N GLY A 152 -0.16 13.39 -38.10
CA GLY A 152 -1.63 13.29 -38.03
C GLY A 152 -2.18 12.34 -36.95
N SER A 153 -1.33 11.70 -36.14
CA SER A 153 -1.74 10.91 -34.98
C SER A 153 -1.15 11.49 -33.69
N PRO A 154 -1.95 11.59 -32.61
CA PRO A 154 -1.43 12.05 -31.32
C PRO A 154 -0.45 11.02 -30.73
N THR A 155 0.66 11.51 -30.18
CA THR A 155 1.69 10.69 -29.54
C THR A 155 1.22 10.16 -28.18
N LEU A 156 1.92 9.18 -27.62
CA LEU A 156 1.68 8.75 -26.24
C LEU A 156 1.89 9.88 -25.25
N LEU A 157 2.83 10.80 -25.53
CA LEU A 157 3.07 11.97 -24.69
C LEU A 157 1.85 12.89 -24.70
N ASP A 158 1.33 13.23 -25.88
CA ASP A 158 0.14 14.07 -26.01
C ASP A 158 -1.06 13.44 -25.26
N ARG A 159 -1.23 12.12 -25.36
CA ARG A 159 -2.30 11.39 -24.67
C ARG A 159 -2.10 11.31 -23.16
N LEU A 160 -0.85 11.19 -22.71
CA LEU A 160 -0.51 11.18 -21.30
C LEU A 160 -0.80 12.54 -20.68
N GLU A 161 -0.32 13.62 -21.31
CA GLU A 161 -0.57 15.00 -20.89
C GLU A 161 -2.06 15.33 -20.90
N GLU A 162 -2.81 14.92 -21.93
CA GLU A 162 -4.27 15.04 -21.98
C GLU A 162 -4.95 14.34 -20.81
N ALA A 163 -4.58 13.07 -20.53
CA ALA A 163 -5.16 12.31 -19.42
C ALA A 163 -4.89 12.99 -18.07
N MET A 164 -3.66 13.45 -17.85
CA MET A 164 -3.28 14.15 -16.63
C MET A 164 -3.99 15.50 -16.49
N ALA A 165 -4.16 16.25 -17.59
CA ALA A 165 -4.90 17.51 -17.60
C ALA A 165 -6.39 17.32 -17.30
N LEU A 166 -6.96 16.17 -17.66
CA LEU A 166 -8.33 15.77 -17.32
C LEU A 166 -8.48 15.22 -15.90
N GLY A 167 -7.38 15.12 -15.14
CA GLY A 167 -7.39 14.67 -13.74
C GLY A 167 -7.31 13.16 -13.55
N VAL A 168 -6.93 12.39 -14.58
CA VAL A 168 -6.66 10.95 -14.43
C VAL A 168 -5.50 10.76 -13.45
N GLN A 169 -5.74 9.99 -12.40
CA GLN A 169 -4.70 9.63 -11.43
C GLN A 169 -3.88 8.47 -11.99
N ILE A 170 -2.59 8.68 -12.21
CA ILE A 170 -1.72 7.65 -12.78
C ILE A 170 -0.88 7.02 -11.67
N GLN A 171 -0.99 5.71 -11.53
CA GLN A 171 -0.34 4.93 -10.49
C GLN A 171 0.59 3.89 -11.10
N CYS A 172 1.81 3.75 -10.59
CA CYS A 172 2.77 2.73 -11.02
C CYS A 172 3.00 1.69 -9.93
N CYS A 173 2.85 0.41 -10.29
CA CYS A 173 3.07 -0.69 -9.37
C CYS A 173 4.50 -0.73 -8.81
N THR A 174 4.64 -0.53 -7.51
CA THR A 174 5.93 -0.48 -6.80
C THR A 174 6.74 -1.77 -6.96
N GLN A 175 6.08 -2.94 -6.94
CA GLN A 175 6.75 -4.22 -7.18
C GLN A 175 7.32 -4.29 -8.61
N THR A 176 6.59 -3.77 -9.60
CA THR A 176 7.09 -3.73 -10.99
C THR A 176 8.26 -2.76 -11.12
N MET A 177 8.15 -1.57 -10.53
CA MET A 177 9.23 -0.57 -10.51
C MET A 177 10.51 -1.17 -9.93
N LYS A 178 10.42 -1.83 -8.77
CA LYS A 178 11.55 -2.50 -8.13
C LYS A 178 12.19 -3.57 -9.01
N ASN A 179 11.38 -4.40 -9.68
CA ASN A 179 11.89 -5.44 -10.58
C ASN A 179 12.62 -4.86 -11.81
N LYS A 180 12.24 -3.66 -12.25
CA LYS A 180 12.85 -2.95 -13.38
C LYS A 180 13.92 -1.93 -12.98
N GLY A 181 14.20 -1.79 -11.68
CA GLY A 181 15.18 -0.82 -11.16
C GLY A 181 14.78 0.64 -11.32
N ILE A 182 13.47 0.93 -11.36
CA ILE A 182 12.92 2.28 -11.51
C ILE A 182 12.63 2.86 -10.12
N SER A 183 13.10 4.07 -9.85
CA SER A 183 12.85 4.80 -8.61
C SER A 183 11.67 5.75 -8.78
N SER A 184 11.03 6.16 -7.68
CA SER A 184 9.91 7.12 -7.74
C SER A 184 10.28 8.47 -8.36
N GLU A 185 11.55 8.88 -8.24
CA GLU A 185 12.10 10.12 -8.79
C GLU A 185 12.21 10.10 -10.33
N ASP A 186 12.27 8.89 -10.92
CA ASP A 186 12.38 8.68 -12.36
C ASP A 186 11.03 8.83 -13.07
N LEU A 187 9.91 8.85 -12.32
CA LEU A 187 8.56 8.92 -12.88
C LEU A 187 8.20 10.34 -13.31
N VAL A 188 7.41 10.46 -14.38
CA VAL A 188 6.81 11.72 -14.82
C VAL A 188 6.12 12.43 -13.63
N GLU A 189 6.27 13.75 -13.54
CA GLU A 189 5.70 14.52 -12.43
C GLU A 189 4.17 14.34 -12.38
N GLY A 190 3.65 13.99 -11.20
CA GLY A 190 2.22 13.68 -11.01
C GLY A 190 1.87 12.19 -11.11
N VAL A 191 2.78 11.34 -11.60
CA VAL A 191 2.64 9.88 -11.51
C VAL A 191 3.12 9.41 -10.14
N VAL A 192 2.32 8.59 -9.46
CA VAL A 192 2.64 8.14 -8.10
C VAL A 192 2.93 6.64 -8.04
N PRO A 193 3.90 6.19 -7.23
CA PRO A 193 4.08 4.77 -6.94
C PRO A 193 2.91 4.25 -6.10
N ALA A 194 2.39 3.05 -6.42
CA ALA A 194 1.31 2.40 -5.70
C ALA A 194 1.57 0.90 -5.47
N GLY A 195 1.13 0.37 -4.33
CA GLY A 195 1.27 -1.06 -4.00
C GLY A 195 0.22 -1.96 -4.65
N ALA A 196 0.52 -3.25 -4.83
CA ALA A 196 -0.40 -4.23 -5.41
C ALA A 196 -1.79 -4.29 -4.73
N MET A 197 -1.87 -4.05 -3.43
CA MET A 197 -3.13 -3.99 -2.68
C MET A 197 -3.98 -2.76 -3.01
N SER A 198 -3.36 -1.65 -3.42
CA SER A 198 -4.08 -0.45 -3.90
C SER A 198 -4.97 -0.81 -5.08
N LEU A 199 -4.45 -1.59 -6.05
CA LEU A 199 -5.24 -2.07 -7.18
C LEU A 199 -6.44 -2.91 -6.73
N ILE A 200 -6.26 -3.82 -5.76
CA ILE A 200 -7.34 -4.67 -5.25
C ILE A 200 -8.41 -3.82 -4.56
N ASP A 201 -8.01 -2.84 -3.77
CA ASP A 201 -8.94 -1.94 -3.08
C ASP A 201 -9.71 -1.06 -4.08
N LEU A 202 -8.99 -0.41 -5.02
CA LEU A 202 -9.57 0.41 -6.08
C LEU A 202 -10.58 -0.38 -6.92
N THR A 203 -10.22 -1.57 -7.38
CA THR A 203 -11.11 -2.39 -8.23
C THR A 203 -12.32 -2.94 -7.48
N THR A 204 -12.21 -3.16 -6.16
CA THR A 204 -13.34 -3.60 -5.33
C THR A 204 -14.37 -2.49 -5.11
N LYS A 205 -13.91 -1.23 -5.09
CA LYS A 205 -14.75 -0.04 -4.87
C LYS A 205 -15.22 0.62 -6.18
N ALA A 206 -14.52 0.37 -7.29
CA ALA A 206 -14.82 0.97 -8.57
C ALA A 206 -16.18 0.55 -9.12
N THR A 207 -16.86 1.50 -9.77
CA THR A 207 -18.09 1.27 -10.52
C THR A 207 -17.84 0.41 -11.76
N GLY A 208 -16.62 0.46 -12.31
CA GLY A 208 -16.19 -0.34 -13.43
C GLY A 208 -14.68 -0.39 -13.59
N SER A 209 -14.21 -1.43 -14.28
CA SER A 209 -12.81 -1.57 -14.64
C SER A 209 -12.63 -2.13 -16.05
N ILE A 210 -11.60 -1.67 -16.75
CA ILE A 210 -11.19 -2.17 -18.06
C ILE A 210 -9.69 -2.39 -18.11
N SER A 211 -9.23 -3.34 -18.93
CA SER A 211 -7.84 -3.79 -18.95
C SER A 211 -7.26 -3.80 -20.36
N PHE A 212 -6.00 -3.38 -20.49
CA PHE A 212 -5.26 -3.25 -21.76
C PHE A 212 -3.84 -3.83 -21.70
#